data_AF-A0AAD6PID9-F1
#
_entry.id   AF-A0AAD6PID9-F1
#
_cell.length_a   1.000
_cell.length_b   1.000
_cell.length_c   1.000
_cell.angle_alpha   90.00
_cell.angle_beta   90.00
_cell.angle_gamma   90.00
#
_symmetry.space_group_name_H-M   'P 1'
#
loop_
_entity.id
_entity.type
_entity.pdbx_description
1 polymer ?
#
loop_
_entity_poly.entity_id
_entity_poly.type
_entity_poly.pdbx_seq_one_letter_code
_entity_poly.pdbx_strand_id
1 'polypeptide(L)'
;MRIHLLSSLFLFSFSSSPHRVSSQPEHASFPPRGWNSYDSFDWILSEVDYLQSAEMISQRLQPYGYEYAVVDYLWYRKNVPGAYPDSLGFDVIDEWGRLIPDPDRWPSSEDGKGFTEVAQKVQSVGLKFGIHVMRGLSRQAYDANTPILDTTTGGAYEESGRQWRAKDIGITERACGWMPHGFMSVNTKLGAGRAFLRSLYEQYAEWGVDFVKHDCVFGNDLDVDEITFVSEVLQKLNRPILVTGDDWDTWGDVAAHFDVSRDFAAANKIGAKGLLGRSWPDLDMLPIGWLSNAGSNRGPHRLSNLNLDEQKTQMTLWAMARSPIMFGGDVRRLDETTSSLITNTFILEINSF
;
A
#
# COMPACT_ATOMS: atom_id res chain seq x y z
N MET A 1 21.97 55.00 63.73
CA MET A 1 21.29 53.70 63.59
C MET A 1 20.59 53.71 62.23
N ARG A 2 21.24 53.18 61.18
CA ARG A 2 20.70 53.17 59.81
C ARG A 2 20.33 51.72 59.47
N ILE A 3 19.06 51.49 59.19
CA ILE A 3 18.47 50.21 58.79
C ILE A 3 18.45 50.18 57.25
N HIS A 4 19.02 49.15 56.65
CA HIS A 4 18.93 48.89 55.21
C HIS A 4 17.64 48.10 54.93
N LEU A 5 16.74 48.66 54.11
CA LEU A 5 15.63 47.93 53.49
C LEU A 5 16.10 47.35 52.14
N LEU A 6 16.04 46.03 51.99
CA LEU A 6 16.17 45.31 50.72
C LEU A 6 14.77 45.19 50.10
N SER A 7 14.54 45.85 48.96
CA SER A 7 13.35 45.63 48.13
C SER A 7 13.61 44.48 47.14
N SER A 8 12.83 43.40 47.24
CA SER A 8 12.82 42.35 46.21
C SER A 8 11.73 42.68 45.17
N LEU A 9 12.14 42.94 43.93
CA LEU A 9 11.23 42.99 42.78
C LEU A 9 10.97 41.54 42.31
N PHE A 10 9.70 41.11 42.34
CA PHE A 10 9.26 39.92 41.60
C PHE A 10 8.85 40.34 40.19
N LEU A 11 9.63 39.93 39.19
CA LEU A 11 9.27 40.00 37.78
C LEU A 11 8.46 38.74 37.42
N PHE A 12 7.16 38.90 37.15
CA PHE A 12 6.35 37.85 36.53
C PHE A 12 6.60 37.87 35.02
N SER A 13 7.41 36.91 34.53
CA SER A 13 7.54 36.64 33.10
C SER A 13 6.35 35.81 32.63
N PHE A 14 5.40 36.43 31.93
CA PHE A 14 4.41 35.70 31.14
C PHE A 14 5.10 35.09 29.92
N SER A 15 5.39 33.80 29.96
CA SER A 15 5.79 33.02 28.79
C SER A 15 4.54 32.66 27.99
N SER A 16 4.21 33.48 26.98
CA SER A 16 3.28 33.06 25.92
C SER A 16 4.01 32.09 25.01
N SER A 17 3.91 30.80 25.29
CA SER A 17 4.34 29.77 24.35
C SER A 17 3.43 29.85 23.11
N PRO A 18 3.95 30.00 21.89
CA PRO A 18 3.12 29.87 20.71
C PRO A 18 2.63 28.42 20.68
N HIS A 19 1.32 28.22 20.76
CA HIS A 19 0.71 26.96 20.37
C HIS A 19 1.10 26.72 18.93
N ARG A 20 2.10 25.86 18.72
CA ARG A 20 2.39 25.27 17.43
C ARG A 20 1.17 24.42 17.11
N VAL A 21 0.26 24.98 16.31
CA VAL A 21 -0.73 24.18 15.60
C VAL A 21 0.11 23.22 14.76
N SER A 22 0.22 21.99 15.21
CA SER A 22 0.73 20.91 14.40
C SER A 22 -0.25 20.78 13.24
N SER A 23 0.07 21.40 12.10
CA SER A 23 -0.55 21.02 10.83
C SER A 23 -0.32 19.53 10.69
N GLN A 24 -1.39 18.74 10.77
CA GLN A 24 -1.36 17.32 10.41
C GLN A 24 -0.63 17.21 9.06
N PRO A 25 0.36 16.32 8.91
CA PRO A 25 1.04 16.15 7.64
C PRO A 25 -0.01 15.83 6.57
N GLU A 26 0.00 16.59 5.49
CA GLU A 26 -0.94 16.36 4.40
C GLU A 26 -0.50 15.12 3.61
N HIS A 27 -1.27 14.04 3.73
CA HIS A 27 -1.03 12.82 2.97
C HIS A 27 -1.34 13.02 1.49
N ALA A 28 -0.46 12.53 0.61
CA ALA A 28 -0.63 12.52 -0.84
C ALA A 28 -0.96 13.88 -1.48
N SER A 29 -0.42 14.99 -0.94
CA SER A 29 -0.49 16.31 -1.60
C SER A 29 0.19 16.36 -2.96
N PHE A 30 1.03 15.37 -3.25
CA PHE A 30 1.61 15.07 -4.55
C PHE A 30 1.41 13.57 -4.86
N PRO A 31 1.51 13.15 -6.13
CA PRO A 31 1.50 11.74 -6.48
C PRO A 31 2.54 10.96 -5.65
N PRO A 32 2.17 9.84 -5.00
CA PRO A 32 3.11 9.02 -4.25
C PRO A 32 4.30 8.59 -5.11
N ARG A 33 5.48 8.61 -4.49
CA ARG A 33 6.72 8.14 -5.14
C ARG A 33 7.40 7.11 -4.26
N GLY A 34 7.75 5.97 -4.84
CA GLY A 34 8.26 4.85 -4.07
C GLY A 34 8.72 3.69 -4.91
N TRP A 35 8.80 2.55 -4.25
CA TRP A 35 9.16 1.27 -4.82
C TRP A 35 8.13 0.21 -4.42
N ASN A 36 7.85 -0.69 -5.34
CA ASN A 36 6.98 -1.83 -5.12
C ASN A 36 7.72 -3.12 -5.52
N SER A 37 7.58 -4.18 -4.71
CA SER A 37 8.32 -5.43 -4.90
C SER A 37 7.85 -6.31 -6.05
N TYR A 38 6.67 -6.08 -6.62
CA TYR A 38 6.02 -7.02 -7.53
C TYR A 38 6.90 -7.35 -8.75
N ASP A 39 7.32 -6.37 -9.55
CA ASP A 39 8.02 -6.67 -10.81
C ASP A 39 9.39 -7.33 -10.59
N SER A 40 9.97 -7.21 -9.39
CA SER A 40 11.29 -7.76 -9.07
C SER A 40 11.22 -9.08 -8.32
N PHE A 41 10.23 -9.29 -7.46
CA PHE A 41 10.15 -10.42 -6.55
C PHE A 41 8.88 -11.26 -6.69
N ASP A 42 7.89 -10.80 -7.46
CA ASP A 42 6.56 -11.41 -7.53
C ASP A 42 6.02 -11.61 -6.09
N TRP A 43 5.26 -12.66 -5.83
CA TRP A 43 4.67 -12.92 -4.52
C TRP A 43 5.61 -13.52 -3.46
N ILE A 44 6.89 -13.79 -3.78
CA ILE A 44 7.79 -14.60 -2.92
C ILE A 44 8.82 -13.78 -2.10
N LEU A 45 8.68 -12.46 -2.05
CA LEU A 45 9.58 -11.57 -1.31
C LEU A 45 9.82 -12.03 0.13
N SER A 46 11.06 -11.90 0.61
CA SER A 46 11.47 -12.16 1.99
C SER A 46 11.72 -10.86 2.77
N GLU A 47 11.62 -10.91 4.11
CA GLU A 47 11.94 -9.75 4.96
C GLU A 47 13.36 -9.23 4.74
N VAL A 48 14.34 -10.12 4.55
CA VAL A 48 15.73 -9.74 4.33
C VAL A 48 15.90 -8.97 3.02
N ASP A 49 15.35 -9.49 1.92
CA ASP A 49 15.41 -8.82 0.61
C ASP A 49 14.67 -7.49 0.63
N TYR A 50 13.52 -7.44 1.31
CA TYR A 50 12.72 -6.24 1.46
C TYR A 50 13.47 -5.13 2.24
N LEU A 51 14.02 -5.46 3.41
CA LEU A 51 14.73 -4.48 4.23
C LEU A 51 16.03 -4.00 3.56
N GLN A 52 16.72 -4.88 2.83
CA GLN A 52 17.87 -4.48 2.01
C GLN A 52 17.45 -3.51 0.90
N SER A 53 16.31 -3.75 0.26
CA SER A 53 15.77 -2.86 -0.77
C SER A 53 15.37 -1.50 -0.17
N ALA A 54 14.69 -1.49 0.99
CA ALA A 54 14.33 -0.27 1.71
C ALA A 54 15.56 0.59 2.06
N GLU A 55 16.63 0.00 2.57
CA GLU A 55 17.88 0.71 2.84
C GLU A 55 18.46 1.35 1.56
N MET A 56 18.45 0.63 0.44
CA MET A 56 18.97 1.15 -0.83
C MET A 56 18.09 2.26 -1.42
N ILE A 57 16.77 2.19 -1.25
CA ILE A 57 15.85 3.27 -1.60
C ILE A 57 16.16 4.51 -0.76
N SER A 58 16.32 4.35 0.55
CA SER A 58 16.67 5.44 1.46
C SER A 58 17.97 6.13 1.03
N GLN A 59 19.02 5.34 0.76
CA GLN A 59 20.33 5.89 0.38
C GLN A 59 20.37 6.52 -1.02
N ARG A 60 19.69 5.93 -2.01
CA ARG A 60 19.89 6.27 -3.43
C ARG A 60 18.75 7.08 -4.03
N LEU A 61 17.52 6.90 -3.55
CA LEU A 61 16.32 7.42 -4.18
C LEU A 61 15.57 8.44 -3.31
N GLN A 62 15.71 8.39 -1.99
CA GLN A 62 15.09 9.36 -1.08
C GLN A 62 15.46 10.83 -1.37
N PRO A 63 16.72 11.18 -1.75
CA PRO A 63 17.05 12.56 -2.15
C PRO A 63 16.22 13.07 -3.34
N TYR A 64 15.61 12.16 -4.10
CA TYR A 64 14.74 12.44 -5.23
C TYR A 64 13.27 12.24 -4.89
N GLY A 65 12.90 12.24 -3.61
CA GLY A 65 11.51 12.21 -3.13
C GLY A 65 10.86 10.82 -3.11
N TYR A 66 11.61 9.74 -3.30
CA TYR A 66 11.09 8.39 -3.07
C TYR A 66 10.93 8.17 -1.58
N GLU A 67 9.69 7.94 -1.15
CA GLU A 67 9.35 7.84 0.27
C GLU A 67 8.60 6.55 0.61
N TYR A 68 8.00 5.84 -0.36
CA TYR A 68 7.28 4.59 -0.08
C TYR A 68 8.11 3.35 -0.44
N ALA A 69 8.06 2.32 0.41
CA ALA A 69 8.49 0.96 0.11
C ALA A 69 7.31 0.01 0.34
N VAL A 70 6.87 -0.68 -0.71
CA VAL A 70 5.61 -1.45 -0.72
C VAL A 70 5.87 -2.94 -0.89
N VAL A 71 5.31 -3.74 0.01
CA VAL A 71 5.30 -5.21 -0.06
C VAL A 71 4.10 -5.68 -0.87
N ASP A 72 4.36 -6.28 -2.02
CA ASP A 72 3.39 -6.75 -3.01
C ASP A 72 3.74 -8.21 -3.36
N TYR A 73 2.83 -9.11 -3.70
CA TYR A 73 1.54 -9.40 -3.06
C TYR A 73 1.67 -10.77 -2.34
N LEU A 74 0.62 -11.22 -1.65
CA LEU A 74 0.60 -12.52 -0.92
C LEU A 74 1.69 -12.68 0.14
N TRP A 75 2.03 -11.61 0.85
CA TRP A 75 2.95 -11.67 1.99
C TRP A 75 2.50 -12.63 3.12
N TYR A 76 1.21 -12.94 3.17
CA TYR A 76 0.58 -13.90 4.08
C TYR A 76 0.60 -15.35 3.57
N ARG A 77 0.94 -15.61 2.30
CA ARG A 77 0.94 -16.95 1.75
C ARG A 77 2.27 -17.65 2.01
N LYS A 78 2.18 -18.89 2.52
CA LYS A 78 3.32 -19.76 2.76
C LYS A 78 4.08 -20.07 1.47
N ASN A 79 5.39 -19.84 1.45
CA ASN A 79 6.26 -20.23 0.33
C ASN A 79 6.74 -21.68 0.48
N VAL A 80 5.81 -22.62 0.31
CA VAL A 80 6.05 -24.07 0.46
C VAL A 80 5.66 -24.83 -0.82
N PRO A 81 6.17 -26.07 -1.03
CA PRO A 81 5.77 -26.86 -2.19
C PRO A 81 4.25 -26.99 -2.33
N GLY A 82 3.73 -26.62 -3.51
CA GLY A 82 2.29 -26.64 -3.80
C GLY A 82 1.57 -25.29 -3.65
N ALA A 83 2.19 -24.32 -2.97
CA ALA A 83 1.67 -22.95 -2.91
C ALA A 83 1.98 -22.19 -4.21
N TYR A 84 0.99 -21.46 -4.72
CA TYR A 84 1.10 -20.58 -5.89
C TYR A 84 0.04 -19.46 -5.80
N PRO A 85 0.02 -18.48 -6.73
CA PRO A 85 -0.87 -17.33 -6.61
C PRO A 85 -2.37 -17.60 -6.46
N ASP A 86 -2.91 -18.72 -6.91
CA ASP A 86 -4.34 -19.05 -6.75
C ASP A 86 -4.55 -20.35 -5.95
N SER A 87 -3.56 -20.75 -5.14
CA SER A 87 -3.67 -21.95 -4.30
C SER A 87 -4.49 -21.69 -3.03
N LEU A 88 -5.48 -22.54 -2.76
CA LEU A 88 -6.24 -22.56 -1.50
C LEU A 88 -5.48 -23.30 -0.39
N GLY A 89 -5.57 -22.81 0.84
CA GLY A 89 -5.10 -23.54 2.04
C GLY A 89 -3.69 -23.20 2.50
N PHE A 90 -3.04 -22.21 1.87
CA PHE A 90 -1.66 -21.80 2.17
C PHE A 90 -1.56 -20.41 2.80
N ASP A 91 -2.68 -19.72 3.01
CA ASP A 91 -2.67 -18.39 3.62
C ASP A 91 -2.51 -18.53 5.14
N VAL A 92 -1.75 -17.64 5.76
CA VAL A 92 -1.69 -17.51 7.21
C VAL A 92 -2.79 -16.54 7.64
N ILE A 93 -3.75 -17.04 8.41
CA ILE A 93 -4.88 -16.27 8.95
C ILE A 93 -4.89 -16.37 10.48
N ASP A 94 -5.30 -15.30 11.14
CA ASP A 94 -5.59 -15.31 12.58
C ASP A 94 -6.96 -15.96 12.86
N GLU A 95 -7.32 -16.05 14.15
CA GLU A 95 -8.58 -16.64 14.59
C GLU A 95 -9.83 -15.90 14.10
N TRP A 96 -9.68 -14.65 13.63
CA TRP A 96 -10.74 -13.79 13.10
C TRP A 96 -10.82 -13.85 11.56
N GLY A 97 -9.96 -14.65 10.91
CA GLY A 97 -9.89 -14.75 9.46
C GLY A 97 -9.16 -13.59 8.78
N ARG A 98 -8.41 -12.79 9.53
CA ARG A 98 -7.55 -11.72 8.99
C ARG A 98 -6.20 -12.31 8.60
N LEU A 99 -5.62 -11.80 7.52
CA LEU A 99 -4.34 -12.29 6.98
C LEU A 99 -3.18 -11.80 7.86
N ILE A 100 -2.21 -12.67 8.14
CA ILE A 100 -1.01 -12.37 8.92
C ILE A 100 0.24 -12.70 8.09
N PRO A 101 1.36 -11.96 8.20
CA PRO A 101 2.57 -12.27 7.44
C PRO A 101 3.09 -13.67 7.76
N ASP A 102 3.45 -14.41 6.72
CA ASP A 102 4.04 -15.75 6.85
C ASP A 102 5.35 -15.68 7.66
N PRO A 103 5.43 -16.24 8.88
CA PRO A 103 6.59 -16.06 9.75
C PRO A 103 7.87 -16.67 9.17
N ASP A 104 7.78 -17.68 8.30
CA ASP A 104 8.95 -18.24 7.62
C ASP A 104 9.58 -17.24 6.64
N ARG A 105 8.78 -16.34 6.06
CA ARG A 105 9.21 -15.27 5.15
C ARG A 105 9.46 -13.95 5.88
N TRP A 106 8.73 -13.73 6.97
CA TRP A 106 8.72 -12.53 7.79
C TRP A 106 9.00 -12.89 9.26
N PRO A 107 10.21 -13.32 9.64
CA PRO A 107 10.49 -13.80 10.99
C PRO A 107 10.20 -12.79 12.09
N SER A 108 10.21 -11.48 11.78
CA SER A 108 9.82 -10.45 12.75
C SER A 108 8.32 -10.41 13.08
N SER A 109 7.47 -11.11 12.30
CA SER A 109 6.02 -11.22 12.54
C SER A 109 5.63 -12.26 13.59
N GLU A 110 6.58 -13.11 14.02
CA GLU A 110 6.38 -14.10 15.06
C GLU A 110 5.75 -13.49 16.33
N ASP A 111 5.06 -14.34 17.10
CA ASP A 111 4.35 -13.95 18.32
C ASP A 111 3.25 -12.88 18.11
N GLY A 112 2.66 -12.83 16.91
CA GLY A 112 1.51 -11.97 16.61
C GLY A 112 1.86 -10.49 16.39
N LYS A 113 3.15 -10.18 16.14
CA LYS A 113 3.62 -8.80 15.89
C LYS A 113 3.21 -8.26 14.53
N GLY A 114 2.84 -9.15 13.60
CA GLY A 114 2.50 -8.80 12.22
C GLY A 114 3.63 -8.01 11.57
N PHE A 115 3.32 -6.88 10.93
CA PHE A 115 4.35 -6.05 10.30
C PHE A 115 4.95 -4.95 11.18
N THR A 116 4.60 -4.87 12.46
CA THR A 116 5.02 -3.78 13.34
C THR A 116 6.53 -3.52 13.30
N GLU A 117 7.34 -4.57 13.42
CA GLU A 117 8.80 -4.48 13.40
C GLU A 117 9.35 -4.07 12.03
N VAL A 118 8.75 -4.59 10.94
CA VAL A 118 9.13 -4.22 9.57
C VAL A 118 8.84 -2.73 9.33
N ALA A 119 7.66 -2.26 9.70
CA ALA A 119 7.27 -0.87 9.57
C ALA A 119 8.21 0.05 10.35
N GLN A 120 8.56 -0.29 11.60
CA GLN A 120 9.51 0.48 12.40
C GLN A 120 10.89 0.58 11.74
N LYS A 121 11.40 -0.52 11.18
CA LYS A 121 12.70 -0.52 10.45
C LYS A 121 12.64 0.39 9.23
N VAL A 122 11.60 0.29 8.40
CA VAL A 122 11.40 1.15 7.22
C VAL A 122 11.30 2.64 7.61
N GLN A 123 10.57 2.94 8.68
CA GLN A 123 10.41 4.30 9.18
C GLN A 123 11.70 4.86 9.79
N SER A 124 12.53 4.01 10.42
CA SER A 124 13.82 4.42 10.98
C SER A 124 14.83 4.87 9.94
N VAL A 125 14.69 4.42 8.69
CA VAL A 125 15.49 4.87 7.53
C VAL A 125 14.80 5.99 6.75
N GLY A 126 13.73 6.58 7.32
CA GLY A 126 13.03 7.75 6.78
C GLY A 126 12.09 7.43 5.61
N LEU A 127 11.67 6.18 5.45
CA LEU A 127 10.67 5.76 4.45
C LEU A 127 9.32 5.49 5.12
N LYS A 128 8.29 5.35 4.29
CA LYS A 128 6.91 4.98 4.62
C LYS A 128 6.66 3.55 4.18
N PHE A 129 6.01 2.77 5.05
CA PHE A 129 5.76 1.35 4.83
C PHE A 129 4.43 1.11 4.12
N GLY A 130 4.44 0.35 3.03
CA GLY A 130 3.23 -0.01 2.30
C GLY A 130 3.03 -1.51 2.15
N ILE A 131 1.76 -1.92 2.01
CA ILE A 131 1.40 -3.31 1.69
C ILE A 131 0.36 -3.38 0.58
N HIS A 132 0.41 -4.44 -0.21
CA HIS A 132 -0.67 -4.88 -1.08
C HIS A 132 -1.71 -5.66 -0.27
N VAL A 133 -2.99 -5.47 -0.58
CA VAL A 133 -4.07 -6.31 -0.05
C VAL A 133 -5.06 -6.65 -1.16
N MET A 134 -5.65 -7.84 -1.06
CA MET A 134 -6.72 -8.28 -1.95
C MET A 134 -8.06 -7.77 -1.43
N ARG A 135 -9.03 -7.59 -2.33
CA ARG A 135 -10.43 -7.32 -1.94
C ARG A 135 -10.94 -8.29 -0.87
N GLY A 136 -11.80 -7.78 0.00
CA GLY A 136 -12.75 -8.57 0.75
C GLY A 136 -12.13 -9.64 1.65
N LEU A 137 -12.61 -10.88 1.48
CA LEU A 137 -12.41 -12.01 2.40
C LEU A 137 -11.70 -13.16 1.70
N SER A 138 -10.71 -13.75 2.38
CA SER A 138 -10.02 -14.93 1.85
C SER A 138 -10.95 -16.16 1.83
N ARG A 139 -10.82 -16.97 0.78
CA ARG A 139 -11.55 -18.23 0.64
C ARG A 139 -11.28 -19.17 1.80
N GLN A 140 -10.05 -19.17 2.32
CA GLN A 140 -9.67 -19.98 3.46
C GLN A 140 -10.43 -19.59 4.73
N ALA A 141 -10.56 -18.29 5.03
CA ALA A 141 -11.34 -17.81 6.17
C ALA A 141 -12.84 -18.11 6.00
N TYR A 142 -13.36 -17.97 4.78
CA TYR A 142 -14.74 -18.35 4.44
C TYR A 142 -14.99 -19.85 4.68
N ASP A 143 -14.14 -20.74 4.17
CA ASP A 143 -14.32 -22.18 4.29
C ASP A 143 -14.18 -22.64 5.75
N ALA A 144 -13.26 -22.04 6.50
CA ALA A 144 -13.10 -22.24 7.96
C ALA A 144 -14.24 -21.63 8.79
N ASN A 145 -15.06 -20.75 8.19
CA ASN A 145 -16.15 -20.03 8.84
C ASN A 145 -15.74 -19.29 10.12
N THR A 146 -14.63 -18.55 10.02
CA THR A 146 -14.04 -17.82 11.15
C THR A 146 -15.05 -16.83 11.76
N PRO A 147 -14.99 -16.58 13.08
CA PRO A 147 -15.69 -15.45 13.68
C PRO A 147 -15.18 -14.13 13.08
N ILE A 148 -16.01 -13.09 13.11
CA ILE A 148 -15.61 -11.73 12.72
C ILE A 148 -15.24 -10.97 13.98
N LEU A 149 -14.11 -10.28 13.98
CA LEU A 149 -13.70 -9.43 15.10
C LEU A 149 -14.57 -8.16 15.17
N ASP A 150 -15.12 -7.89 16.34
CA ASP A 150 -15.58 -6.55 16.70
C ASP A 150 -14.47 -5.83 17.46
N THR A 151 -13.82 -4.89 16.79
CA THR A 151 -12.70 -4.13 17.36
C THR A 151 -13.12 -3.20 18.50
N THR A 152 -14.41 -2.97 18.70
CA THR A 152 -14.94 -2.20 19.84
C THR A 152 -14.93 -3.01 21.12
N THR A 153 -15.25 -4.31 21.04
CA THR A 153 -15.38 -5.20 22.20
C THR A 153 -14.19 -6.13 22.37
N GLY A 154 -13.39 -6.32 21.32
CA GLY A 154 -12.33 -7.33 21.26
C GLY A 154 -12.85 -8.76 21.12
N GLY A 155 -14.15 -8.94 20.89
CA GLY A 155 -14.81 -10.24 20.80
C GLY A 155 -15.40 -10.52 19.41
N ALA A 156 -16.21 -11.58 19.32
CA ALA A 156 -16.93 -11.88 18.10
C ALA A 156 -18.03 -10.85 17.83
N TYR A 157 -18.17 -10.44 16.58
CA TYR A 157 -19.17 -9.47 16.17
C TYR A 157 -20.59 -10.04 16.33
N GLU A 158 -21.39 -9.35 17.15
CA GLU A 158 -22.77 -9.69 17.43
C GLU A 158 -23.71 -8.58 16.95
N GLU A 159 -24.71 -8.95 16.15
CA GLU A 159 -25.76 -8.06 15.71
C GLU A 159 -27.06 -8.84 15.59
N SER A 160 -28.16 -8.28 16.08
CA SER A 160 -29.49 -8.92 16.08
C SER A 160 -29.53 -10.26 16.82
N GLY A 161 -28.78 -10.38 17.93
CA GLY A 161 -28.82 -11.55 18.83
C GLY A 161 -28.12 -12.81 18.29
N ARG A 162 -27.26 -12.66 17.27
CA ARG A 162 -26.40 -13.74 16.77
C ARG A 162 -24.97 -13.27 16.53
N GLN A 163 -24.03 -14.21 16.60
CA GLN A 163 -22.66 -14.01 16.12
C GLN A 163 -22.61 -14.21 14.61
N TRP A 164 -21.99 -13.25 13.92
CA TRP A 164 -21.76 -13.32 12.48
C TRP A 164 -20.38 -13.90 12.19
N ARG A 165 -20.29 -14.62 11.07
CA ARG A 165 -19.09 -15.35 10.66
C ARG A 165 -18.76 -15.11 9.18
N ALA A 166 -17.59 -15.55 8.78
CA ALA A 166 -17.08 -15.39 7.41
C ALA A 166 -18.08 -15.87 6.34
N LYS A 167 -18.80 -16.99 6.56
CA LYS A 167 -19.82 -17.47 5.60
C LYS A 167 -21.05 -16.59 5.48
N ASP A 168 -21.35 -15.78 6.48
CA ASP A 168 -22.49 -14.87 6.46
C ASP A 168 -22.22 -13.62 5.61
N ILE A 169 -20.95 -13.28 5.39
CA ILE A 169 -20.55 -12.01 4.75
C ILE A 169 -19.89 -12.19 3.39
N GLY A 170 -19.30 -13.35 3.09
CA GLY A 170 -18.64 -13.60 1.80
C GLY A 170 -19.62 -13.78 0.65
N ILE A 171 -19.32 -13.15 -0.50
CA ILE A 171 -20.11 -13.26 -1.74
C ILE A 171 -19.34 -14.13 -2.72
N THR A 172 -19.59 -15.44 -2.70
CA THR A 172 -18.82 -16.43 -3.48
C THR A 172 -18.92 -16.23 -4.99
N GLU A 173 -19.99 -15.61 -5.48
CA GLU A 173 -20.20 -15.31 -6.90
C GLU A 173 -19.36 -14.10 -7.37
N ARG A 174 -18.75 -13.36 -6.43
CA ARG A 174 -17.88 -12.21 -6.69
C ARG A 174 -16.45 -12.52 -6.23
N ALA A 175 -15.91 -13.64 -6.70
CA ALA A 175 -14.51 -13.98 -6.53
C ALA A 175 -13.61 -13.09 -7.40
N CYS A 176 -12.32 -12.97 -7.06
CA CYS A 176 -11.40 -12.23 -7.94
C CYS A 176 -11.23 -12.91 -9.29
N GLY A 177 -11.35 -12.16 -10.39
CA GLY A 177 -11.40 -12.73 -11.73
C GLY A 177 -10.16 -13.54 -12.10
N TRP A 178 -8.99 -13.11 -11.64
CA TRP A 178 -7.71 -13.79 -11.86
C TRP A 178 -7.25 -14.67 -10.68
N MET A 179 -7.92 -14.59 -9.52
CA MET A 179 -7.65 -15.42 -8.34
C MET A 179 -8.96 -15.96 -7.71
N PRO A 180 -9.73 -16.80 -8.44
CA PRO A 180 -11.05 -17.22 -8.02
C PRO A 180 -11.06 -18.16 -6.79
N HIS A 181 -9.93 -18.80 -6.47
CA HIS A 181 -9.80 -19.68 -5.30
C HIS A 181 -9.21 -18.97 -4.09
N GLY A 182 -8.70 -17.74 -4.25
CA GLY A 182 -8.06 -16.97 -3.19
C GLY A 182 -9.01 -16.05 -2.43
N PHE A 183 -9.75 -15.17 -3.13
CA PHE A 183 -10.48 -14.06 -2.51
C PHE A 183 -11.86 -13.82 -3.11
N MET A 184 -12.77 -13.27 -2.30
CA MET A 184 -14.12 -12.88 -2.71
C MET A 184 -14.56 -11.56 -2.07
N SER A 185 -15.49 -10.85 -2.70
CA SER A 185 -16.11 -9.64 -2.14
C SER A 185 -16.80 -9.93 -0.80
N VAL A 186 -16.82 -8.91 0.05
CA VAL A 186 -17.59 -8.90 1.31
C VAL A 186 -18.89 -8.12 1.12
N ASN A 187 -19.98 -8.61 1.70
CA ASN A 187 -21.25 -7.90 1.71
C ASN A 187 -21.23 -6.73 2.70
N THR A 188 -20.87 -5.56 2.21
CA THR A 188 -20.82 -4.30 2.95
C THR A 188 -22.20 -3.72 3.30
N LYS A 189 -23.32 -4.35 2.88
CA LYS A 189 -24.66 -3.98 3.35
C LYS A 189 -24.93 -4.50 4.76
N LEU A 190 -24.15 -5.47 5.23
CA LEU A 190 -24.24 -6.05 6.56
C LEU A 190 -23.29 -5.31 7.52
N GLY A 191 -23.73 -5.07 8.75
CA GLY A 191 -22.87 -4.54 9.81
C GLY A 191 -21.63 -5.40 10.02
N ALA A 192 -21.80 -6.73 9.96
CA ALA A 192 -20.73 -7.70 10.07
C ALA A 192 -19.69 -7.62 8.93
N GLY A 193 -20.13 -7.40 7.68
CA GLY A 193 -19.20 -7.25 6.55
C GLY A 193 -18.34 -5.99 6.68
N ARG A 194 -18.97 -4.90 7.12
CA ARG A 194 -18.27 -3.65 7.47
C ARG A 194 -17.32 -3.82 8.66
N ALA A 195 -17.72 -4.59 9.67
CA ALA A 195 -16.86 -4.88 10.83
C ALA A 195 -15.61 -5.67 10.43
N PHE A 196 -15.77 -6.69 9.57
CA PHE A 196 -14.63 -7.46 9.06
C PHE A 196 -13.64 -6.57 8.31
N LEU A 197 -14.10 -5.79 7.31
CA LEU A 197 -13.22 -4.88 6.57
C LEU A 197 -12.55 -3.88 7.50
N ARG A 198 -13.29 -3.26 8.44
CA ARG A 198 -12.71 -2.33 9.41
C ARG A 198 -11.58 -2.99 10.23
N SER A 199 -11.80 -4.22 10.68
CA SER A 199 -10.81 -4.95 11.47
C SER A 199 -9.48 -5.23 10.73
N LEU A 200 -9.52 -5.33 9.38
CA LEU A 200 -8.32 -5.44 8.55
C LEU A 200 -7.54 -4.11 8.54
N TYR A 201 -8.21 -3.00 8.23
CA TYR A 201 -7.53 -1.71 8.13
C TYR A 201 -7.08 -1.14 9.48
N GLU A 202 -7.79 -1.44 10.56
CA GLU A 202 -7.33 -1.14 11.92
C GLU A 202 -6.07 -1.96 12.27
N GLN A 203 -6.04 -3.25 11.93
CA GLN A 203 -4.82 -4.08 12.07
C GLN A 203 -3.63 -3.51 11.29
N TYR A 204 -3.84 -3.08 10.04
CA TYR A 204 -2.77 -2.49 9.24
C TYR A 204 -2.27 -1.18 9.85
N ALA A 205 -3.18 -0.34 10.37
CA ALA A 205 -2.81 0.87 11.07
C ALA A 205 -2.03 0.60 12.37
N GLU A 206 -2.42 -0.44 13.13
CA GLU A 206 -1.72 -0.90 14.34
C GLU A 206 -0.29 -1.36 14.02
N TRP A 207 -0.07 -2.04 12.89
CA TRP A 207 1.27 -2.40 12.42
C TRP A 207 2.09 -1.19 11.92
N GLY A 208 1.49 -0.02 11.80
CA GLY A 208 2.18 1.18 11.31
C GLY A 208 2.21 1.32 9.80
N VAL A 209 1.34 0.63 9.05
CA VAL A 209 1.23 0.76 7.59
C VAL A 209 0.84 2.18 7.19
N ASP A 210 1.63 2.78 6.31
CA ASP A 210 1.44 4.13 5.75
C ASP A 210 0.70 4.14 4.41
N PHE A 211 0.67 3.00 3.72
CA PHE A 211 0.16 2.90 2.36
C PHE A 211 -0.46 1.52 2.08
N VAL A 212 -1.62 1.50 1.43
CA VAL A 212 -2.26 0.26 0.96
C VAL A 212 -2.54 0.34 -0.53
N LYS A 213 -2.06 -0.66 -1.29
CA LYS A 213 -2.49 -0.96 -2.66
C LYS A 213 -3.63 -1.98 -2.58
N HIS A 214 -4.84 -1.55 -2.93
CA HIS A 214 -6.05 -2.39 -2.84
C HIS A 214 -6.42 -2.99 -4.19
N ASP A 215 -6.27 -4.29 -4.32
CA ASP A 215 -6.38 -5.02 -5.59
C ASP A 215 -7.69 -5.80 -5.70
N CYS A 216 -8.05 -6.18 -6.92
CA CYS A 216 -9.32 -6.82 -7.26
C CYS A 216 -10.55 -5.96 -6.85
N VAL A 217 -10.46 -4.64 -6.78
CA VAL A 217 -11.64 -3.78 -6.53
C VAL A 217 -12.01 -2.88 -7.70
N PHE A 218 -11.26 -2.95 -8.80
CA PHE A 218 -11.42 -2.10 -9.98
C PHE A 218 -11.49 -2.91 -11.28
N GLY A 219 -11.69 -2.25 -12.43
CA GLY A 219 -11.76 -2.91 -13.73
C GLY A 219 -12.99 -3.82 -13.85
N ASN A 220 -12.79 -5.05 -14.33
CA ASN A 220 -13.86 -6.08 -14.38
C ASN A 220 -14.39 -6.45 -12.99
N ASP A 221 -13.64 -6.08 -11.96
CA ASP A 221 -13.84 -6.45 -10.58
C ASP A 221 -14.37 -5.30 -9.72
N LEU A 222 -14.82 -4.22 -10.36
CA LEU A 222 -15.26 -2.98 -9.71
C LEU A 222 -16.22 -3.22 -8.53
N ASP A 223 -15.80 -2.79 -7.34
CA ASP A 223 -16.61 -2.90 -6.11
C ASP A 223 -16.71 -1.54 -5.38
N VAL A 224 -17.58 -0.68 -5.89
CA VAL A 224 -17.77 0.69 -5.37
C VAL A 224 -18.14 0.71 -3.89
N ASP A 225 -18.93 -0.25 -3.43
CA ASP A 225 -19.38 -0.30 -2.03
C ASP A 225 -18.21 -0.60 -1.08
N GLU A 226 -17.32 -1.52 -1.46
CA GLU A 226 -16.11 -1.83 -0.70
C GLU A 226 -15.12 -0.65 -0.72
N ILE A 227 -14.82 -0.10 -1.91
CA ILE A 227 -13.93 1.08 -2.05
C ILE A 227 -14.42 2.23 -1.17
N THR A 228 -15.72 2.53 -1.21
CA THR A 228 -16.32 3.62 -0.44
C THR A 228 -16.15 3.39 1.05
N PHE A 229 -16.49 2.19 1.53
CA PHE A 229 -16.40 1.88 2.95
C PHE A 229 -14.96 1.87 3.46
N VAL A 230 -14.04 1.28 2.70
CA VAL A 230 -12.60 1.27 3.03
C VAL A 230 -12.05 2.70 3.08
N SER A 231 -12.42 3.55 2.12
CA SER A 231 -12.08 4.98 2.14
C SER A 231 -12.57 5.68 3.41
N GLU A 232 -13.80 5.40 3.86
CA GLU A 232 -14.33 5.98 5.11
C GLU A 232 -13.55 5.53 6.35
N VAL A 233 -13.11 4.27 6.40
CA VAL A 233 -12.30 3.74 7.51
C VAL A 233 -10.93 4.41 7.51
N LEU A 234 -10.24 4.47 6.37
CA LEU A 234 -8.89 5.02 6.30
C LEU A 234 -8.83 6.54 6.47
N GLN A 235 -9.89 7.27 6.11
CA GLN A 235 -10.03 8.69 6.47
C GLN A 235 -10.03 8.90 7.99
N LYS A 236 -10.69 8.03 8.77
CA LYS A 236 -10.69 8.10 10.25
C LYS A 236 -9.33 7.75 10.84
N LEU A 237 -8.58 6.87 10.17
CA LEU A 237 -7.23 6.48 10.57
C LEU A 237 -6.15 7.48 10.09
N ASN A 238 -6.53 8.49 9.31
CA ASN A 238 -5.62 9.45 8.67
C ASN A 238 -4.52 8.76 7.83
N ARG A 239 -4.91 7.81 6.98
CA ARG A 239 -4.01 7.06 6.09
C ARG A 239 -4.50 7.15 4.62
N PRO A 240 -3.61 7.35 3.63
CA PRO A 240 -3.99 7.35 2.22
C PRO A 240 -4.22 5.93 1.66
N ILE A 241 -5.01 5.83 0.59
CA ILE A 241 -5.18 4.61 -0.23
C ILE A 241 -4.66 4.91 -1.63
N LEU A 242 -4.02 3.91 -2.26
CA LEU A 242 -3.86 3.88 -3.70
C LEU A 242 -4.64 2.69 -4.28
N VAL A 243 -5.34 2.94 -5.39
CA VAL A 243 -6.03 1.93 -6.19
C VAL A 243 -5.44 2.03 -7.58
N THR A 244 -4.92 0.91 -8.10
CA THR A 244 -4.21 0.85 -9.38
C THR A 244 -4.85 -0.11 -10.37
N GLY A 245 -4.57 0.07 -11.66
CA GLY A 245 -4.61 -1.00 -12.67
C GLY A 245 -3.21 -1.56 -12.92
N ASP A 246 -3.01 -2.43 -13.93
CA ASP A 246 -1.73 -3.12 -14.17
C ASP A 246 -1.03 -2.71 -15.50
N ASP A 247 0.31 -2.59 -15.51
CA ASP A 247 1.23 -2.41 -16.66
C ASP A 247 2.30 -3.53 -16.65
N TRP A 248 2.55 -4.17 -17.80
CA TRP A 248 3.35 -5.40 -17.91
C TRP A 248 4.56 -5.29 -18.85
N ASP A 249 5.15 -4.09 -18.99
CA ASP A 249 6.45 -3.89 -19.63
C ASP A 249 6.55 -4.19 -21.13
N THR A 250 5.41 -4.24 -21.81
CA THR A 250 5.36 -4.24 -23.29
C THR A 250 4.96 -2.86 -23.82
N TRP A 251 5.34 -2.54 -25.06
CA TRP A 251 4.89 -1.30 -25.69
C TRP A 251 3.36 -1.21 -25.80
N GLY A 252 2.67 -2.36 -25.92
CA GLY A 252 1.21 -2.40 -25.95
C GLY A 252 0.58 -1.89 -24.65
N ASP A 253 1.17 -2.22 -23.51
CA ASP A 253 0.73 -1.77 -22.18
C ASP A 253 0.95 -0.26 -22.04
N VAL A 254 2.18 0.21 -22.29
CA VAL A 254 2.53 1.64 -22.24
C VAL A 254 1.65 2.48 -23.18
N ALA A 255 1.40 2.00 -24.39
CA ALA A 255 0.58 2.71 -25.38
C ALA A 255 -0.89 2.86 -24.91
N ALA A 256 -1.45 1.88 -24.21
CA ALA A 256 -2.82 1.93 -23.70
C ALA A 256 -3.00 3.04 -22.64
N HIS A 257 -1.96 3.34 -21.87
CA HIS A 257 -2.01 4.39 -20.84
C HIS A 257 -2.15 5.81 -21.39
N PHE A 258 -1.89 6.05 -22.68
CA PHE A 258 -2.18 7.35 -23.31
C PHE A 258 -3.69 7.64 -23.34
N ASP A 259 -4.50 6.64 -23.66
CA ASP A 259 -5.96 6.77 -23.67
C ASP A 259 -6.49 6.96 -22.24
N VAL A 260 -5.98 6.18 -21.28
CA VAL A 260 -6.30 6.33 -19.85
C VAL A 260 -5.98 7.74 -19.37
N SER A 261 -4.77 8.22 -19.63
CA SER A 261 -4.31 9.56 -19.24
C SER A 261 -5.17 10.66 -19.85
N ARG A 262 -5.50 10.55 -21.14
CA ARG A 262 -6.41 11.47 -21.83
C ARG A 262 -7.78 11.51 -21.14
N ASP A 263 -8.35 10.36 -20.82
CA ASP A 263 -9.69 10.25 -20.28
C ASP A 263 -9.77 10.81 -18.84
N PHE A 264 -8.76 10.54 -18.00
CA PHE A 264 -8.65 11.14 -16.67
C PHE A 264 -8.51 12.66 -16.72
N ALA A 265 -7.69 13.18 -17.64
CA ALA A 265 -7.54 14.61 -17.86
C ALA A 265 -8.85 15.25 -18.34
N ALA A 266 -9.50 14.68 -19.35
CA ALA A 266 -10.78 15.16 -19.89
C ALA A 266 -11.89 15.15 -18.82
N ALA A 267 -11.87 14.18 -17.91
CA ALA A 267 -12.83 14.06 -16.81
C ALA A 267 -12.52 14.97 -15.60
N ASN A 268 -11.44 15.78 -15.64
CA ASN A 268 -10.97 16.61 -14.52
C ASN A 268 -10.78 15.80 -13.23
N LYS A 269 -10.22 14.59 -13.34
CA LYS A 269 -10.02 13.69 -12.19
C LYS A 269 -8.64 13.79 -11.56
N ILE A 270 -7.67 14.41 -12.24
CA ILE A 270 -6.34 14.69 -11.70
C ILE A 270 -6.45 15.78 -10.63
N GLY A 271 -6.08 15.48 -9.39
CA GLY A 271 -6.18 16.42 -8.27
C GLY A 271 -7.62 16.89 -8.04
N ALA A 272 -8.61 16.01 -8.21
CA ALA A 272 -10.02 16.39 -8.16
C ALA A 272 -10.38 17.09 -6.84
N LYS A 273 -11.01 18.28 -6.90
CA LYS A 273 -11.41 19.05 -5.70
C LYS A 273 -12.36 18.28 -4.78
N GLY A 274 -13.23 17.45 -5.35
CA GLY A 274 -14.12 16.57 -4.59
C GLY A 274 -13.39 15.46 -3.82
N LEU A 275 -12.12 15.21 -4.15
CA LEU A 275 -11.20 14.29 -3.47
C LEU A 275 -10.07 15.07 -2.79
N LEU A 276 -10.38 16.28 -2.30
CA LEU A 276 -9.47 17.18 -1.58
C LEU A 276 -8.19 17.55 -2.35
N GLY A 277 -8.18 17.41 -3.67
CA GLY A 277 -6.97 17.64 -4.48
C GLY A 277 -5.92 16.52 -4.38
N ARG A 278 -6.28 15.36 -3.81
CA ARG A 278 -5.33 14.29 -3.43
C ARG A 278 -5.66 12.97 -4.13
N SER A 279 -6.11 13.06 -5.38
CA SER A 279 -6.43 11.91 -6.21
C SER A 279 -5.62 11.98 -7.49
N TRP A 280 -4.91 10.91 -7.77
CA TRP A 280 -3.92 10.82 -8.84
C TRP A 280 -4.31 9.63 -9.72
N PRO A 281 -4.34 9.77 -11.06
CA PRO A 281 -4.54 8.62 -11.94
C PRO A 281 -3.38 7.67 -11.76
N ASP A 282 -3.66 6.44 -11.35
CA ASP A 282 -2.60 5.45 -11.25
C ASP A 282 -2.46 4.71 -12.58
N LEU A 283 -1.30 4.87 -13.21
CA LEU A 283 -0.95 4.18 -14.44
C LEU A 283 -0.16 2.90 -14.16
N ASP A 284 -0.09 2.47 -12.90
CA ASP A 284 0.69 1.34 -12.37
C ASP A 284 2.19 1.64 -12.17
N MET A 285 2.88 0.62 -11.68
CA MET A 285 4.31 0.56 -11.45
C MET A 285 5.11 0.80 -12.74
N LEU A 286 6.40 1.09 -12.56
CA LEU A 286 7.37 1.24 -13.63
C LEU A 286 8.20 -0.04 -13.73
N PRO A 287 7.90 -0.93 -14.69
CA PRO A 287 8.65 -2.17 -14.90
C PRO A 287 9.92 -1.90 -15.70
N ILE A 288 10.85 -1.18 -15.06
CA ILE A 288 12.14 -0.77 -15.62
C ILE A 288 13.29 -1.28 -14.76
N GLY A 289 14.46 -1.48 -15.36
CA GLY A 289 15.63 -2.05 -14.68
C GLY A 289 15.57 -3.58 -14.60
N TRP A 290 15.99 -4.14 -13.47
CA TRP A 290 16.09 -5.59 -13.24
C TRP A 290 14.79 -6.16 -12.66
N LEU A 291 14.17 -7.09 -13.38
CA LEU A 291 12.82 -7.62 -13.11
C LEU A 291 12.82 -9.16 -13.07
N SER A 292 11.68 -9.71 -12.69
CA SER A 292 11.29 -11.10 -12.77
C SER A 292 10.05 -11.22 -13.64
N ASN A 293 9.97 -12.28 -14.44
CA ASN A 293 8.73 -12.54 -15.19
C ASN A 293 7.57 -12.82 -14.22
N ALA A 294 6.41 -12.24 -14.50
CA ALA A 294 5.17 -12.52 -13.77
C ALA A 294 4.88 -14.03 -13.73
N GLY A 295 4.54 -14.57 -12.56
CA GLY A 295 4.29 -16.00 -12.33
C GLY A 295 5.55 -16.88 -12.39
N SER A 296 6.71 -16.29 -12.70
CA SER A 296 8.00 -16.98 -12.70
C SER A 296 8.63 -16.79 -11.33
N ASN A 297 8.07 -17.51 -10.35
CA ASN A 297 8.30 -17.39 -8.91
C ASN A 297 9.77 -17.32 -8.46
N ARG A 298 10.75 -17.72 -9.27
CA ARG A 298 12.19 -17.71 -8.93
C ARG A 298 13.05 -17.32 -10.14
N GLY A 299 12.50 -16.51 -11.03
CA GLY A 299 13.05 -16.20 -12.34
C GLY A 299 12.51 -17.10 -13.47
N PRO A 300 12.93 -16.87 -14.72
CA PRO A 300 14.14 -16.14 -15.09
C PRO A 300 14.02 -14.65 -14.79
N HIS A 301 15.06 -14.12 -14.17
CA HIS A 301 15.23 -12.70 -13.98
C HIS A 301 15.78 -12.08 -15.27
N ARG A 302 15.40 -10.85 -15.57
CA ARG A 302 15.77 -10.18 -16.81
C ARG A 302 15.83 -8.67 -16.63
N LEU A 303 16.33 -7.97 -17.64
CA LEU A 303 16.05 -6.55 -17.76
C LEU A 303 14.64 -6.33 -18.33
N SER A 304 14.09 -5.15 -18.12
CA SER A 304 12.88 -4.67 -18.80
C SER A 304 12.95 -4.94 -20.31
N ASN A 305 11.81 -5.33 -20.90
CA ASN A 305 11.69 -5.54 -22.34
C ASN A 305 11.59 -4.22 -23.11
N LEU A 306 11.27 -3.12 -22.41
CA LEU A 306 11.21 -1.80 -22.99
C LEU A 306 12.62 -1.32 -23.36
N ASN A 307 12.78 -0.82 -24.57
CA ASN A 307 14.00 -0.11 -24.96
C ASN A 307 14.07 1.27 -24.30
N LEU A 308 15.22 1.93 -24.36
CA LEU A 308 15.44 3.19 -23.66
C LEU A 308 14.47 4.32 -24.08
N ASP A 309 14.05 4.37 -25.33
CA ASP A 309 13.12 5.40 -25.81
C ASP A 309 11.68 5.10 -25.32
N GLU A 310 11.30 3.84 -25.23
CA GLU A 310 10.04 3.41 -24.61
C GLU A 310 10.02 3.73 -23.11
N GLN A 311 11.10 3.43 -22.38
CA GLN A 311 11.21 3.76 -20.96
C GLN A 311 11.15 5.28 -20.70
N LYS A 312 11.81 6.10 -21.54
CA LYS A 312 11.70 7.56 -21.48
C LYS A 312 10.28 8.04 -21.76
N THR A 313 9.60 7.40 -22.72
CA THR A 313 8.21 7.71 -23.06
C THR A 313 7.29 7.42 -21.89
N GLN A 314 7.45 6.25 -21.25
CA GLN A 314 6.69 5.87 -20.06
C GLN A 314 6.87 6.88 -18.93
N MET A 315 8.13 7.19 -18.56
CA MET A 315 8.41 8.19 -17.51
C MET A 315 7.84 9.58 -17.83
N THR A 316 7.87 10.00 -19.10
CA THR A 316 7.32 11.28 -19.52
C THR A 316 5.80 11.29 -19.37
N LEU A 317 5.12 10.21 -19.80
CA LEU A 317 3.67 10.09 -19.68
C LEU A 317 3.23 10.05 -18.21
N TRP A 318 3.88 9.25 -17.36
CA TRP A 318 3.59 9.17 -15.92
C TRP A 318 3.75 10.52 -15.24
N ALA A 319 4.81 11.25 -15.58
CA ALA A 319 5.02 12.59 -15.04
C ALA A 319 3.91 13.56 -15.48
N MET A 320 3.60 13.62 -16.78
CA MET A 320 2.57 14.52 -17.30
C MET A 320 1.16 14.21 -16.80
N ALA A 321 0.84 12.92 -16.60
CA ALA A 321 -0.42 12.47 -16.05
C ALA A 321 -0.53 12.68 -14.53
N ARG A 322 0.58 13.04 -13.86
CA ARG A 322 0.71 13.06 -12.40
C ARG A 322 0.36 11.71 -11.79
N SER A 323 0.82 10.64 -12.44
CA SER A 323 0.72 9.29 -11.90
C SER A 323 1.66 9.12 -10.71
N PRO A 324 1.31 8.29 -9.72
CA PRO A 324 2.31 7.76 -8.80
C PRO A 324 3.50 7.20 -9.57
N ILE A 325 4.70 7.39 -9.02
CA ILE A 325 5.94 6.84 -9.57
C ILE A 325 6.39 5.73 -8.63
N MET A 326 5.98 4.50 -8.92
CA MET A 326 6.35 3.30 -8.18
C MET A 326 7.35 2.49 -9.00
N PHE A 327 8.64 2.56 -8.66
CA PHE A 327 9.66 1.74 -9.31
C PHE A 327 9.46 0.26 -8.98
N GLY A 328 9.36 -0.61 -9.98
CA GLY A 328 9.16 -2.06 -9.77
C GLY A 328 10.45 -2.89 -9.76
N GLY A 329 11.53 -2.36 -10.35
CA GLY A 329 12.79 -3.06 -10.47
C GLY A 329 13.51 -3.34 -9.15
N ASP A 330 14.40 -4.34 -9.16
CA ASP A 330 15.24 -4.67 -8.02
C ASP A 330 16.28 -3.55 -7.82
N VAL A 331 16.01 -2.67 -6.84
CA VAL A 331 16.87 -1.53 -6.50
C VAL A 331 18.30 -1.95 -6.14
N ARG A 332 18.50 -3.21 -5.71
CA ARG A 332 19.82 -3.76 -5.39
C ARG A 332 20.69 -3.96 -6.63
N ARG A 333 20.07 -3.96 -7.80
CA ARG A 333 20.72 -4.09 -9.10
C ARG A 333 20.54 -2.85 -9.99
N LEU A 334 20.18 -1.71 -9.38
CA LEU A 334 19.94 -0.46 -10.08
C LEU A 334 21.21 0.07 -10.76
N ASP A 335 21.25 -0.01 -12.09
CA ASP A 335 22.30 0.52 -12.95
C ASP A 335 22.20 2.03 -13.17
N GLU A 336 23.24 2.64 -13.74
CA GLU A 336 23.32 4.10 -13.96
C GLU A 336 22.27 4.62 -14.95
N THR A 337 21.95 3.85 -15.99
CA THR A 337 20.98 4.28 -17.01
C THR A 337 19.60 4.35 -16.40
N THR A 338 19.16 3.28 -15.75
CA THR A 338 17.88 3.21 -15.03
C THR A 338 17.84 4.26 -13.91
N SER A 339 18.92 4.40 -13.13
CA SER A 339 19.01 5.41 -12.08
C SER A 339 18.82 6.81 -12.64
N SER A 340 19.47 7.17 -13.75
CA SER A 340 19.36 8.51 -14.36
C SER A 340 17.93 8.81 -14.84
N LEU A 341 17.20 7.79 -15.28
CA LEU A 341 15.84 7.92 -15.75
C LEU A 341 14.87 8.19 -14.58
N ILE A 342 14.96 7.39 -13.52
CA ILE A 342 14.04 7.46 -12.37
C ILE A 342 14.37 8.57 -11.37
N THR A 343 15.54 9.21 -11.50
CA THR A 343 16.00 10.33 -10.66
C THR A 343 16.12 11.66 -11.41
N ASN A 344 15.63 11.74 -12.65
CA ASN A 344 15.67 12.97 -13.43
C ASN A 344 14.81 14.07 -12.77
N THR A 345 15.47 15.06 -12.16
CA THR A 345 14.79 16.09 -11.37
C THR A 345 13.77 16.90 -12.15
N PHE A 346 13.98 17.15 -13.45
CA PHE A 346 13.01 17.88 -14.27
C PHE A 346 11.72 17.09 -14.48
N ILE A 347 11.82 15.80 -14.77
CA ILE A 347 10.66 14.91 -14.93
C ILE A 347 9.92 14.76 -13.60
N LEU A 348 10.67 14.59 -12.50
CA LEU A 348 10.09 14.47 -11.16
C LEU A 348 9.41 15.77 -10.70
N GLU A 349 9.90 16.94 -11.12
CA GLU A 349 9.26 18.23 -10.85
C GLU A 349 7.94 18.37 -11.63
N ILE A 350 7.91 17.97 -12.91
CA ILE A 350 6.66 17.94 -13.70
C ILE A 350 5.60 17.06 -13.03
N ASN A 351 5.99 15.89 -12.52
CA ASN A 351 5.08 14.98 -11.82
C ASN A 351 4.47 15.59 -10.55
N SER A 352 5.23 16.45 -9.85
CA SER A 352 4.79 17.07 -8.61
C SER A 352 4.06 18.41 -8.80
N PHE A 353 4.13 19.04 -9.98
CA PHE A 353 3.41 20.28 -10.30
C PHE A 353 1.92 20.03 -10.54
#